data_AF-A0A953QVI1-F1
#
_entry.id   AF-A0A953QVI1-F1
#
_cell.length_a   1.000
_cell.length_b   1.000
_cell.length_c   1.000
_cell.angle_alpha   90.00
_cell.angle_beta   90.00
_cell.angle_gamma   90.00
#
_symmetry.space_group_name_H-M   'P 1'
#
loop_
_entity.id
_entity.type
_entity.pdbx_description
1 polymer ?
#
loop_
_entity_poly.entity_id
_entity_poly.type
_entity_poly.pdbx_seq_one_letter_code
_entity_poly.pdbx_strand_id
1 'polypeptide(L)'
;MCDYSLHIFPNRLAAEGEQLVVHRFGGASLGLASPSDVAPVMPVTRCERRGLWARVKDWVQVQQPKWQAEARIPAVCVPPGARLILRDIPRRLQRDLGVGEVELVSFTQISADVNTYRDAVRFENNRRILLQALEPGQRVKVISLSPAFAGEGVFLEESLVR
;
A
#
# COMPACT_ATOMS: atom_id res chain seq x y z
N MET A 1 -13.42 0.59 -1.98
CA MET A 1 -13.69 -0.38 -0.91
C MET A 1 -12.43 -1.20 -0.76
N CYS A 2 -11.71 -1.08 0.36
CA CYS A 2 -10.41 -1.74 0.54
C CYS A 2 -10.59 -3.25 0.71
N ASP A 3 -9.57 -4.03 0.38
CA ASP A 3 -9.64 -5.49 0.37
C ASP A 3 -10.00 -6.06 1.76
N TYR A 4 -10.86 -7.09 1.79
CA TYR A 4 -11.44 -7.64 3.03
C TYR A 4 -10.41 -8.15 4.03
N SER A 5 -9.21 -8.48 3.54
CA SER A 5 -8.10 -9.02 4.33
C SER A 5 -7.48 -8.02 5.31
N LEU A 6 -7.70 -6.71 5.12
CA LEU A 6 -7.17 -5.68 6.02
C LEU A 6 -8.24 -5.05 6.93
N HIS A 7 -9.45 -5.61 6.99
CA HIS A 7 -10.56 -5.06 7.78
C HIS A 7 -10.32 -5.00 9.29
N ILE A 8 -9.39 -5.83 9.79
CA ILE A 8 -9.01 -5.86 11.21
C ILE A 8 -8.09 -4.66 11.56
N PHE A 9 -7.44 -4.06 10.55
CA PHE A 9 -6.55 -2.92 10.72
C PHE A 9 -7.30 -1.60 10.47
N PRO A 10 -6.91 -0.50 11.14
CA PRO A 10 -7.49 0.80 10.83
C PRO A 10 -7.22 1.14 9.35
N ASN A 11 -8.19 1.75 8.68
CA ASN A 11 -8.05 2.13 7.28
C ASN A 11 -8.12 3.65 7.11
N ARG A 12 -7.38 4.16 6.13
CA ARG A 12 -7.49 5.55 5.67
C ARG A 12 -7.27 5.62 4.17
N LEU A 13 -7.81 6.65 3.52
CA LEU A 13 -7.55 6.90 2.11
C LEU A 13 -6.16 7.51 1.94
N ALA A 14 -5.51 7.16 0.83
CA ALA A 14 -4.27 7.80 0.39
C ALA A 14 -4.50 9.29 0.11
N ALA A 15 -3.47 10.11 0.33
CA ALA A 15 -3.43 11.50 -0.10
C ALA A 15 -2.57 11.69 -1.36
N GLU A 16 -2.91 12.68 -2.19
CA GLU A 16 -2.09 13.02 -3.37
C GLU A 16 -0.71 13.52 -2.95
N GLY A 17 0.34 13.05 -3.63
CA GLY A 17 1.72 13.35 -3.28
C GLY A 17 2.28 12.54 -2.10
N GLU A 18 1.46 11.74 -1.41
CA GLU A 18 1.88 10.94 -0.26
C GLU A 18 2.88 9.85 -0.68
N GLN A 19 3.88 9.62 0.18
CA GLN A 19 4.79 8.49 0.06
C GLN A 19 4.27 7.36 0.93
N LEU A 20 4.19 6.18 0.34
CA LEU A 20 3.72 4.95 0.93
C LEU A 20 4.79 3.88 0.79
N VAL A 21 4.70 2.86 1.63
CA VAL A 21 5.56 1.69 1.59
C VAL A 21 4.69 0.44 1.54
N VAL A 22 5.14 -0.56 0.78
CA VAL A 22 4.52 -1.88 0.80
C VAL A 22 4.88 -2.54 2.14
N HIS A 23 3.87 -2.80 2.97
CA HIS A 23 4.03 -3.38 4.29
C HIS A 23 3.24 -4.70 4.39
N ARG A 24 3.79 -5.64 5.17
CA ARG A 24 3.17 -6.95 5.39
C ARG A 24 2.40 -6.96 6.70
N PHE A 25 1.09 -6.86 6.61
CA PHE A 25 0.18 -6.91 7.76
C PHE A 25 -0.04 -8.35 8.23
N GLY A 26 0.07 -8.56 9.54
CA GLY A 26 -0.26 -9.85 10.19
C GLY A 26 0.52 -11.06 9.67
N GLY A 27 1.65 -10.85 8.98
CA GLY A 27 2.51 -11.92 8.47
C GLY A 27 2.01 -12.63 7.21
N ALA A 28 0.91 -12.22 6.57
CA ALA A 28 0.40 -12.88 5.37
C ALA A 28 0.00 -11.89 4.26
N SER A 29 -0.74 -10.84 4.60
CA SER A 29 -1.32 -9.90 3.64
C SER A 29 -0.40 -8.71 3.38
N LEU A 30 -0.08 -8.43 2.12
CA LEU A 30 0.58 -7.19 1.73
C LEU A 30 -0.44 -6.06 1.55
N GLY A 31 -0.09 -4.86 2.00
CA GLY A 31 -0.85 -3.65 1.80
C GLY A 31 0.05 -2.43 1.75
N LEU A 32 -0.53 -1.24 1.60
CA LEU A 32 0.20 0.02 1.64
C LEU A 32 0.06 0.64 3.03
N ALA A 33 1.15 1.23 3.51
CA ALA A 33 1.18 1.98 4.76
C ALA A 33 2.04 3.24 4.59
N SER A 34 1.83 4.25 5.42
CA SER A 34 2.77 5.38 5.43
C SER A 34 4.09 4.97 6.08
N PRO A 35 5.23 5.42 5.56
CA PRO A 35 6.52 5.15 6.17
C PRO A 35 6.60 5.64 7.63
N SER A 36 5.87 6.71 7.98
CA SER A 36 5.81 7.24 9.35
C SER A 36 5.09 6.29 10.30
N ASP A 37 4.14 5.50 9.79
CA ASP A 37 3.34 4.57 10.57
C ASP A 37 4.04 3.20 10.72
N VAL A 38 4.88 2.83 9.74
CA VAL A 38 5.68 1.59 9.75
C VAL A 38 6.99 1.75 10.51
N ALA A 39 7.54 2.97 10.56
CA ALA A 39 8.69 3.25 11.41
C ALA A 39 8.32 2.85 12.85
N PRO A 40 9.16 2.07 13.54
CA PRO A 40 8.88 1.72 14.92
C PRO A 40 8.70 3.03 15.66
N VAL A 41 7.52 3.23 16.24
CA VAL A 41 7.27 4.29 17.20
C VAL A 41 8.30 4.07 18.29
N MET A 42 9.44 4.76 18.19
CA MET A 42 10.38 4.83 19.28
C MET A 42 9.56 5.37 20.43
N PRO A 43 9.43 4.62 21.55
CA PRO A 43 8.73 5.18 22.69
C PRO A 43 9.44 6.49 23.00
N VAL A 44 8.69 7.60 22.99
CA VAL A 44 9.18 8.87 23.52
C VAL A 44 9.41 8.60 25.00
N THR A 45 10.60 8.11 25.34
CA THR A 45 11.05 8.07 26.72
C THR A 45 11.33 9.51 27.09
N ARG A 46 10.29 10.17 27.59
CA ARG A 46 10.44 11.36 28.41
C ARG A 46 11.52 11.01 29.44
N CYS A 47 12.60 11.78 29.47
CA CYS A 47 13.61 11.70 30.52
C CYS A 47 12.98 12.24 31.81
N GLU A 48 12.06 11.47 32.39
CA GLU A 48 11.59 11.66 33.75
C GLU A 48 12.47 10.81 34.64
N ARG A 49 13.16 11.48 35.57
CA ARG A 49 14.01 10.88 36.61
C ARG A 49 13.21 9.79 37.33
N ARG A 50 13.39 8.52 36.97
CA ARG A 50 12.69 7.40 37.62
C ARG A 50 13.69 6.34 38.07
N GLY A 51 13.62 6.06 39.37
CA GLY A 51 14.58 5.28 40.13
C GLY A 51 14.59 3.78 39.82
N LEU A 52 15.46 3.08 40.55
CA LEU A 52 15.88 1.69 40.37
C LEU A 52 14.76 0.66 40.16
N TRP A 53 13.54 0.93 40.67
CA TRP A 53 12.35 0.09 40.49
C TRP A 53 11.76 0.10 39.06
N ALA A 54 12.11 1.09 38.23
CA ALA A 54 11.72 1.13 36.82
C ALA A 54 12.43 0.06 35.99
N ARG A 55 13.72 -0.21 36.27
CA ARG A 55 14.57 -1.15 35.52
C ARG A 55 14.05 -2.60 35.55
N VAL A 56 13.34 -2.98 36.61
CA VAL A 56 12.75 -4.32 36.75
C VAL A 56 11.44 -4.44 35.98
N LYS A 57 10.61 -3.39 35.97
CA LYS A 57 9.35 -3.37 35.19
C LYS A 57 9.62 -3.24 33.69
N ASP A 58 10.68 -2.54 33.29
CA ASP A 58 11.08 -2.44 31.88
C ASP A 58 11.36 -3.82 31.28
N TRP A 59 11.94 -4.75 32.05
CA TRP A 59 12.21 -6.11 31.57
C TRP A 59 10.92 -6.92 31.31
N VAL A 60 9.86 -6.66 32.06
CA VAL A 60 8.53 -7.27 31.86
C VAL A 60 7.78 -6.61 30.69
N GLN A 61 7.98 -5.30 30.45
CA GLN A 61 7.37 -4.58 29.32
C GLN A 61 8.11 -4.75 27.99
N VAL A 62 9.39 -5.13 27.99
CA VAL A 62 10.16 -5.47 26.78
C VAL A 62 9.63 -6.75 26.10
N GLN A 63 8.85 -7.57 26.82
CA GLN A 63 8.11 -8.69 26.24
C GLN A 63 6.73 -8.30 25.67
N GLN A 64 6.46 -7.01 25.43
CA GLN A 64 5.30 -6.66 24.62
C GLN A 64 5.49 -7.21 23.21
N PRO A 65 4.61 -8.11 22.78
CA PRO A 65 4.95 -8.94 21.65
C PRO A 65 4.64 -8.18 20.35
N LYS A 66 5.58 -8.21 19.40
CA LYS A 66 5.63 -7.38 18.16
C LYS A 66 4.29 -7.23 17.41
N TRP A 67 3.45 -8.28 17.40
CA TRP A 67 2.09 -8.31 16.84
C TRP A 67 1.13 -7.24 17.36
N GLN A 68 1.24 -6.74 18.60
CA GLN A 68 0.37 -5.66 19.10
C GLN A 68 0.75 -4.28 18.55
N ALA A 69 2.02 -4.06 18.20
CA ALA A 69 2.48 -2.82 17.57
C ALA A 69 2.08 -2.78 16.09
N GLU A 70 2.22 -3.92 15.37
CA GLU A 70 1.77 -4.07 13.98
C GLU A 70 0.25 -3.85 13.82
N ALA A 71 -0.55 -4.23 14.82
CA ALA A 71 -2.01 -4.09 14.80
C ALA A 71 -2.51 -2.64 14.78
N ARG A 72 -1.66 -1.65 15.06
CA ARG A 72 -2.03 -0.22 15.08
C ARG A 72 -1.71 0.52 13.78
N ILE A 73 -0.97 -0.09 12.86
CA ILE A 73 -0.55 0.55 11.61
C ILE A 73 -1.77 0.68 10.70
N PRO A 74 -2.18 1.91 10.31
CA PRO A 74 -3.30 2.07 9.41
C PRO A 74 -2.92 1.64 7.99
N ALA A 75 -3.75 0.76 7.42
CA ALA A 75 -3.70 0.42 6.01
C ALA A 75 -4.17 1.63 5.18
N VAL A 76 -3.38 1.98 4.18
CA VAL A 76 -3.69 3.07 3.25
C VAL A 76 -4.35 2.50 2.01
N CYS A 77 -5.57 2.94 1.75
CA CYS A 77 -6.37 2.51 0.61
C CYS A 77 -6.20 3.46 -0.56
N VAL A 78 -5.96 2.90 -1.73
CA VAL A 78 -5.83 3.64 -2.99
C VAL A 78 -7.04 3.32 -3.87
N PRO A 79 -7.73 4.34 -4.44
CA PRO A 79 -8.86 4.11 -5.34
C PRO A 79 -8.41 3.56 -6.70
N PRO A 80 -9.26 2.80 -7.41
CA PRO A 80 -9.00 2.37 -8.79
C PRO A 80 -8.84 3.58 -9.71
N GLY A 81 -7.89 3.51 -10.64
CA GLY A 81 -7.54 4.58 -11.56
C GLY A 81 -6.50 5.56 -11.04
N ALA A 82 -6.12 5.49 -9.75
CA ALA A 82 -5.05 6.31 -9.20
C ALA A 82 -3.71 6.06 -9.90
N ARG A 83 -2.90 7.10 -10.06
CA ARG A 83 -1.56 7.02 -10.63
C ARG A 83 -0.53 7.00 -9.51
N LEU A 84 0.36 6.03 -9.56
CA LEU A 84 1.38 5.77 -8.57
C LEU A 84 2.75 5.66 -9.24
N ILE A 85 3.81 6.11 -8.58
CA ILE A 85 5.18 5.79 -8.98
C ILE A 85 5.69 4.69 -8.05
N LEU A 86 6.02 3.53 -8.62
CA LEU A 86 6.74 2.48 -7.92
C LEU A 86 8.25 2.78 -8.01
N ARG A 87 8.95 2.58 -6.90
CA ARG A 87 10.41 2.68 -6.82
C ARG A 87 10.96 1.39 -6.25
N ASP A 88 12.22 1.09 -6.54
CA ASP A 88 12.90 -0.09 -6.00
C ASP A 88 12.25 -1.40 -6.48
N ILE A 89 11.91 -1.45 -7.78
CA ILE A 89 11.42 -2.69 -8.40
C ILE A 89 12.55 -3.72 -8.43
N PRO A 90 12.38 -4.94 -7.90
CA PRO A 90 13.46 -5.93 -7.86
C PRO A 90 13.87 -6.34 -9.28
N ARG A 91 15.17 -6.59 -9.49
CA ARG A 91 15.75 -6.95 -10.81
C ARG A 91 15.03 -8.12 -11.50
N ARG A 92 14.48 -9.05 -10.72
CA ARG A 92 13.67 -10.15 -11.24
C ARG A 92 12.42 -9.63 -11.94
N LEU A 93 11.63 -8.79 -11.25
CA LEU A 93 10.44 -8.18 -11.84
C LEU A 93 10.79 -7.23 -12.99
N GLN A 94 11.89 -6.47 -12.88
CA GLN A 94 12.37 -5.63 -13.99
C GLN A 94 12.59 -6.43 -15.27
N ARG A 95 13.26 -7.58 -15.17
CA ARG A 95 13.57 -8.43 -16.31
C ARG A 95 12.34 -9.20 -16.82
N ASP A 96 11.48 -9.65 -15.91
CA ASP A 96 10.28 -10.39 -16.24
C ASP A 96 9.22 -9.48 -16.88
N LEU A 97 9.12 -8.22 -16.46
CA LEU A 97 8.16 -7.24 -16.97
C LEU A 97 8.73 -6.33 -18.05
N GLY A 98 10.05 -6.23 -18.20
CA GLY A 98 10.70 -5.29 -19.11
C GLY A 98 10.53 -3.84 -18.65
N VAL A 99 10.70 -3.58 -17.35
CA VAL A 99 10.50 -2.27 -16.73
C VAL A 99 11.75 -1.84 -15.94
N GLY A 100 11.91 -0.55 -15.71
CA GLY A 100 13.01 0.03 -14.94
C GLY A 100 12.85 -0.12 -13.42
N GLU A 101 13.78 0.51 -12.68
CA GLU A 101 13.74 0.54 -11.21
C GLU A 101 12.65 1.46 -10.66
N VAL A 102 12.30 2.50 -11.42
CA VAL A 102 11.29 3.50 -11.09
C VAL A 102 10.33 3.65 -12.25
N GLU A 103 9.05 3.41 -12.01
CA GLU A 103 8.04 3.33 -13.06
C GLU A 103 6.72 3.96 -12.64
N LEU A 104 6.05 4.58 -13.61
CA LEU A 104 4.70 5.09 -13.45
C LEU A 104 3.71 3.96 -13.70
N VAL A 105 2.81 3.73 -12.75
CA VAL A 105 1.78 2.69 -12.82
C VAL A 105 0.41 3.27 -12.52
N SER A 106 -0.60 2.63 -13.09
CA SER A 106 -2.01 2.88 -12.76
C SER A 106 -2.53 1.78 -11.85
N PHE A 107 -3.19 2.16 -10.76
CA PHE A 107 -3.84 1.23 -9.86
C PHE A 107 -5.14 0.71 -10.50
N THR A 108 -5.34 -0.61 -10.51
CA THR A 108 -6.47 -1.27 -11.15
C THR A 108 -6.98 -2.40 -10.28
N GLN A 109 -8.28 -2.71 -10.39
CA GLN A 109 -8.90 -3.82 -9.69
C GLN A 109 -9.24 -4.92 -10.71
N ILE A 110 -8.82 -6.17 -10.48
CA ILE A 110 -8.90 -7.22 -11.54
C ILE A 110 -10.18 -8.05 -11.48
N SER A 111 -10.81 -8.29 -10.32
CA SER A 111 -12.07 -9.05 -10.25
C SER A 111 -12.89 -8.76 -8.98
N ALA A 112 -14.21 -8.95 -9.08
CA ALA A 112 -15.18 -8.92 -7.99
C ALA A 112 -15.42 -10.31 -7.34
N ASP A 113 -14.69 -11.34 -7.76
CA ASP A 113 -14.83 -12.69 -7.21
C ASP A 113 -14.51 -12.73 -5.70
N VAL A 114 -15.21 -13.62 -4.99
CA VAL A 114 -15.05 -13.82 -3.55
C VAL A 114 -13.77 -14.64 -3.31
N ASN A 115 -12.90 -14.20 -2.39
CA ASN A 115 -11.64 -14.85 -1.96
C ASN A 115 -10.41 -14.71 -2.87
N THR A 116 -10.36 -13.79 -3.83
CA THR A 116 -9.12 -13.48 -4.57
C THR A 116 -8.67 -12.04 -4.34
N TYR A 117 -7.35 -11.83 -4.27
CA TYR A 117 -6.75 -10.50 -4.13
C TYR A 117 -7.17 -9.61 -5.29
N ARG A 118 -7.76 -8.46 -4.98
CA ARG A 118 -8.41 -7.62 -5.99
C ARG A 118 -7.48 -6.57 -6.57
N ASP A 119 -6.49 -6.18 -5.79
CA ASP A 119 -5.65 -5.02 -6.03
C ASP A 119 -4.45 -5.35 -6.93
N ALA A 120 -4.30 -4.57 -7.99
CA ALA A 120 -3.24 -4.73 -8.97
C ALA A 120 -2.71 -3.40 -9.50
N VAL A 121 -1.48 -3.44 -9.98
CA VAL A 121 -0.84 -2.31 -10.65
C VAL A 121 -0.62 -2.66 -12.12
N ARG A 122 -1.01 -1.73 -12.99
CA ARG A 122 -0.79 -1.80 -14.43
C ARG A 122 0.33 -0.84 -14.81
N PHE A 123 1.35 -1.37 -15.47
CA PHE A 123 2.47 -0.59 -16.03
C PHE A 123 2.09 0.01 -17.39
N GLU A 124 2.85 1.00 -17.86
CA GLU A 124 2.65 1.63 -19.18
C GLU A 124 2.76 0.64 -20.35
N ASN A 125 3.54 -0.44 -20.17
CA ASN A 125 3.65 -1.53 -21.14
C ASN A 125 2.44 -2.48 -21.19
N ASN A 126 1.31 -2.09 -20.59
CA ASN A 126 0.07 -2.87 -20.45
C ASN A 126 0.18 -4.17 -19.65
N ARG A 127 1.33 -4.46 -19.03
CA ARG A 127 1.47 -5.59 -18.12
C ARG A 127 0.86 -5.24 -16.76
N ARG A 128 0.29 -6.23 -16.11
CA ARG A 128 -0.35 -6.09 -14.80
C ARG A 128 0.24 -7.10 -13.82
N ILE A 129 0.46 -6.67 -12.58
CA ILE A 129 0.85 -7.54 -11.48
C ILE A 129 -0.03 -7.27 -10.27
N LEU A 130 -0.24 -8.30 -9.46
CA LEU A 130 -0.93 -8.19 -8.18
C LEU A 130 -0.08 -7.41 -7.19
N LEU A 131 -0.73 -6.67 -6.29
CA LEU A 131 -0.02 -6.01 -5.19
C LEU A 131 0.68 -7.02 -4.27
N GLN A 132 0.15 -8.24 -4.15
CA GLN A 132 0.79 -9.35 -3.43
C GLN A 132 2.06 -9.89 -4.09
N ALA A 133 2.32 -9.56 -5.35
CA ALA A 133 3.56 -9.94 -6.04
C ALA A 133 4.68 -8.92 -5.80
N LEU A 134 4.39 -7.78 -5.17
CA LEU A 134 5.39 -6.79 -4.78
C LEU A 134 6.15 -7.23 -3.54
N GLU A 135 7.37 -6.73 -3.39
CA GLU A 135 8.20 -7.03 -2.22
C GLU A 135 7.92 -6.04 -1.08
N PRO A 136 7.91 -6.51 0.18
CA PRO A 136 7.77 -5.62 1.34
C PRO A 136 8.97 -4.67 1.41
N GLY A 137 8.69 -3.41 1.79
CA GLY A 137 9.67 -2.33 1.81
C GLY A 137 9.76 -1.54 0.50
N GLN A 138 9.08 -1.97 -0.57
CA GLN A 138 9.02 -1.22 -1.81
C GLN A 138 8.32 0.13 -1.60
N ARG A 139 8.89 1.19 -2.17
CA ARG A 139 8.36 2.56 -2.03
C ARG A 139 7.38 2.88 -3.15
N VAL A 140 6.28 3.51 -2.78
CA VAL A 140 5.21 3.91 -3.69
C VAL A 140 4.91 5.38 -3.45
N LYS A 141 4.87 6.20 -4.50
CA LYS A 141 4.45 7.59 -4.39
C LYS A 141 3.11 7.78 -5.10
N VAL A 142 2.13 8.32 -4.40
CA VAL A 142 0.83 8.67 -4.98
C VAL A 142 0.99 9.96 -5.77
N ILE A 143 0.64 9.95 -7.05
CA ILE A 143 0.69 11.13 -7.92
C ILE A 143 -0.67 11.78 -8.01
N SER A 144 -1.68 11.01 -8.40
CA SER A 144 -3.07 11.47 -8.48
C SER A 144 -3.99 10.36 -8.01
N LEU A 145 -5.03 10.73 -7.26
CA LEU A 145 -6.09 9.80 -6.85
C LEU A 145 -7.24 9.80 -7.85
N SER A 146 -7.33 10.83 -8.68
CA SER A 146 -8.28 10.87 -9.78
C SER A 146 -7.90 9.81 -10.82
N PRO A 147 -8.88 9.02 -11.30
CA PRO A 147 -8.72 8.35 -12.58
C PRO A 147 -8.47 9.47 -13.58
N ALA A 148 -7.28 9.49 -14.17
CA ALA A 148 -7.12 10.28 -15.37
C ALA A 148 -8.17 9.73 -16.34
N PHE A 149 -9.13 10.58 -16.73
CA PHE A 149 -9.96 10.35 -17.89
C PHE A 149 -8.99 10.21 -19.08
N ALA A 150 -8.43 9.02 -19.25
CA ALA A 150 -7.84 8.60 -20.50
C ALA A 150 -9.01 8.67 -21.47
N GLY A 151 -8.96 9.62 -22.40
CA GLY A 151 -10.05 9.89 -23.31
C GLY A 151 -10.53 8.62 -24.00
N GLU A 152 -11.70 8.14 -23.57
CA GLU A 152 -12.68 7.56 -24.47
C GLU A 152 -13.44 8.79 -25.01
N GLY A 153 -13.33 9.15 -26.28
CA GLY A 153 -13.71 8.24 -27.35
C GLY A 153 -15.22 8.07 -27.36
N VAL A 154 -15.98 9.17 -27.30
CA VAL A 154 -17.40 9.17 -27.65
C VAL A 154 -17.50 8.97 -29.15
N PHE A 155 -17.37 7.72 -29.60
CA PHE A 155 -17.76 7.29 -30.94
C PHE A 155 -19.23 6.88 -30.90
N LEU A 156 -20.05 7.78 -31.45
CA LEU A 156 -21.30 7.56 -32.20
C LEU A 156 -22.03 6.22 -32.02
N GLU A 157 -23.17 6.27 -31.34
CA GLU A 157 -24.40 5.63 -31.83
C GLU A 157 -25.61 6.49 -31.40
N GLU A 158 -26.13 7.28 -32.34
CA GLU A 158 -27.58 7.31 -32.54
C GLU A 158 -27.84 7.51 -34.03
N SER A 159 -27.99 6.36 -34.66
CA SER A 159 -28.45 6.12 -36.00
C SER A 159 -29.90 6.63 -36.15
N LEU A 160 -30.07 7.53 -37.13
CA LEU A 160 -31.13 7.46 -38.14
C LEU A 160 -32.48 6.86 -37.69
N VAL A 161 -33.44 7.71 -37.31
CA VAL A 161 -34.86 7.40 -37.55
C VAL A 161 -35.44 8.53 -38.39
N ARG A 162 -35.88 8.13 -39.59
CA ARG A 162 -36.66 8.90 -40.55
C ARG A 162 -38.00 9.34 -39.96
#